data_AF-A0A8T5U4U0-F1
#
_entry.id   AF-A0A8T5U4U0-F1
#
_cell.length_a   1.000
_cell.length_b   1.000
_cell.length_c   1.000
_cell.angle_alpha   90.00
_cell.angle_beta   90.00
_cell.angle_gamma   90.00
#
_symmetry.space_group_name_H-M   'P 1'
#
loop_
_entity.id
_entity.type
_entity.pdbx_description
1 polymer ?
#
loop_
_entity_poly.entity_id
_entity_poly.type
_entity_poly.pdbx_seq_one_letter_code
_entity_poly.pdbx_strand_id
1 'polypeptide(L)'
;MTYTPFSNNIMPIFFYYIGLIVFSLVMTFLMIKKWRERKVKSPLYLSIVFLLLTVALMTLTIGLGEAILTGFFKEIYRISLPIAYSMIIIADIFLFVFAEEITSKGKKAFTPLILFGVVIIIVLYLPWNWWGVPPIDYVGQLNIRLYSTLSVILYSYIIYIFIAIFCIRA
;
A
#
# COMPACT_ATOMS: atom_id res chain seq x y z
N MET A 1 15.57 -18.27 -19.42
CA MET A 1 14.89 -17.21 -18.66
C MET A 1 14.75 -17.68 -17.22
N THR A 2 15.39 -17.03 -16.25
CA THR A 2 15.32 -17.45 -14.85
C THR A 2 14.78 -16.29 -14.01
N TYR A 3 13.56 -16.46 -13.49
CA TYR A 3 13.01 -15.59 -12.47
C TYR A 3 13.87 -15.70 -11.20
N THR A 4 13.78 -14.69 -10.33
CA THR A 4 14.47 -14.76 -9.03
C THR A 4 13.95 -15.96 -8.25
N PRO A 5 14.83 -16.90 -7.84
CA PRO A 5 14.41 -18.08 -7.10
C PRO A 5 13.94 -17.70 -5.70
N PHE A 6 12.99 -18.45 -5.19
CA PHE A 6 12.52 -18.33 -3.82
C PHE A 6 13.64 -18.67 -2.84
N SER A 7 13.75 -17.88 -1.77
CA SER A 7 14.69 -18.12 -0.66
C SER A 7 13.91 -18.41 0.61
N ASN A 8 14.27 -19.49 1.31
CA ASN A 8 13.63 -19.88 2.57
C ASN A 8 13.69 -18.80 3.66
N ASN A 9 14.62 -17.84 3.55
CA ASN A 9 14.71 -16.69 4.46
C ASN A 9 13.47 -15.78 4.40
N ILE A 10 12.64 -15.90 3.36
CA ILE A 10 11.45 -15.09 3.13
C ILE A 10 10.20 -15.76 3.74
N MET A 11 10.27 -17.05 4.10
CA MET A 11 9.16 -17.79 4.70
C MET A 11 8.57 -17.14 5.96
N PRO A 12 9.37 -16.55 6.88
CA PRO A 12 8.81 -15.85 8.04
C PRO A 12 7.89 -14.68 7.68
N ILE A 13 8.12 -14.00 6.55
CA ILE A 13 7.30 -12.87 6.09
C ILE A 13 5.89 -13.33 5.75
N PHE A 14 5.73 -14.55 5.23
CA PHE A 14 4.41 -15.12 4.92
C PHE A 14 3.53 -15.24 6.16
N PHE A 15 4.07 -15.82 7.24
CA PHE A 15 3.35 -15.94 8.51
C PHE A 15 3.09 -14.57 9.16
N TYR A 16 4.05 -13.66 9.04
CA TYR A 16 3.89 -12.29 9.52
C TYR A 16 2.71 -11.59 8.82
N TYR A 17 2.57 -11.74 7.50
CA TYR A 17 1.43 -11.19 6.77
C TYR A 17 0.09 -11.79 7.20
N ILE A 18 0.02 -13.09 7.47
CA ILE A 18 -1.21 -13.72 8.03
C ILE A 18 -1.60 -13.05 9.36
N GLY A 19 -0.63 -12.86 10.26
CA GLY A 19 -0.86 -12.15 11.53
C GLY A 19 -1.37 -10.73 11.32
N LEU A 20 -0.76 -9.97 10.40
CA LEU A 20 -1.18 -8.61 10.07
C LEU A 20 -2.57 -8.55 9.41
N ILE A 21 -2.93 -9.53 8.58
CA ILE A 21 -4.27 -9.64 7.98
C ILE A 21 -5.31 -9.80 9.09
N VAL A 22 -5.10 -10.74 10.01
CA VAL A 22 -6.03 -10.97 11.14
C VAL A 22 -6.15 -9.70 11.98
N PHE A 23 -5.02 -9.07 12.33
CA PHE A 23 -5.01 -7.82 13.09
C PHE A 23 -5.77 -6.70 12.36
N SER A 24 -5.53 -6.52 11.06
CA SER A 24 -6.18 -5.48 10.26
C SER A 24 -7.69 -5.71 10.13
N LEU A 25 -8.15 -6.96 10.00
CA LEU A 25 -9.56 -7.32 10.03
C LEU A 25 -10.22 -7.02 11.39
N VAL A 26 -9.54 -7.37 12.49
CA VAL A 26 -10.02 -7.05 13.84
C VAL A 26 -10.17 -5.54 14.01
N MET A 27 -9.16 -4.76 13.62
CA MET A 27 -9.20 -3.31 13.68
C MET A 27 -10.32 -2.72 12.81
N THR A 28 -10.50 -3.24 11.59
CA THR A 28 -11.61 -2.87 10.70
C THR A 28 -12.95 -3.06 11.38
N PHE A 29 -13.19 -4.25 11.97
CA PHE A 29 -14.43 -4.56 12.66
C PHE A 29 -14.68 -3.64 13.86
N LEU A 30 -13.65 -3.41 14.70
CA LEU A 30 -13.75 -2.51 15.85
C LEU A 30 -14.08 -1.07 15.44
N MET A 31 -13.50 -0.58 14.34
CA MET A 31 -13.79 0.75 13.81
C MET A 31 -15.21 0.86 13.24
N ILE A 32 -15.69 -0.17 12.53
CA ILE A 32 -17.09 -0.23 12.05
C ILE A 32 -18.06 -0.24 13.23
N LYS A 33 -17.77 -1.01 14.28
CA LYS A 33 -18.59 -1.04 15.50
C LYS A 33 -18.67 0.36 16.12
N LYS A 34 -17.53 1.02 16.31
CA LYS A 34 -17.48 2.40 16.84
C LYS A 34 -18.19 3.40 15.94
N TRP A 35 -18.10 3.25 14.63
CA TRP A 35 -18.84 4.08 13.67
C TRP A 35 -20.35 3.94 13.87
N ARG A 36 -20.86 2.71 14.00
CA ARG A 36 -22.29 2.45 14.24
C ARG A 36 -22.78 3.02 15.57
N GLU A 37 -21.96 2.93 16.62
CA GLU A 37 -22.27 3.48 17.95
C GLU A 37 -22.31 5.02 17.96
N ARG A 38 -21.28 5.66 17.39
CA ARG A 38 -21.09 7.12 17.52
C ARG A 38 -21.68 7.93 16.36
N LYS A 39 -21.96 7.29 15.22
CA LYS A 39 -22.47 7.91 13.98
C LYS A 39 -21.62 9.08 13.46
N VAL A 40 -20.33 9.13 13.79
CA VAL A 40 -19.35 10.12 13.29
C VAL A 40 -18.51 9.54 12.16
N LYS A 41 -18.05 10.35 11.22
CA LYS A 41 -17.36 9.86 10.00
C LYS A 41 -15.94 9.34 10.26
N SER A 42 -15.23 9.84 11.27
CA SER A 42 -13.81 9.52 11.47
C SER A 42 -13.52 8.01 11.64
N PRO A 43 -14.25 7.25 12.48
CA PRO A 43 -14.08 5.79 12.57
C PRO A 43 -14.40 5.06 11.26
N LEU A 44 -15.31 5.58 10.42
CA LEU A 44 -15.58 5.01 9.11
C LEU A 44 -14.33 5.14 8.20
N TYR A 45 -13.70 6.32 8.15
CA TYR A 45 -12.48 6.50 7.37
C TYR A 45 -11.35 5.57 7.82
N LEU A 46 -11.12 5.44 9.13
CA LEU A 46 -10.14 4.46 9.65
C LEU A 46 -10.50 3.02 9.30
N SER A 47 -11.79 2.65 9.31
CA SER A 47 -12.18 1.30 8.90
C SER A 47 -11.83 1.01 7.44
N ILE A 48 -11.95 2.02 6.56
CA ILE A 48 -11.56 1.91 5.15
C ILE A 48 -10.04 1.75 5.04
N VAL A 49 -9.25 2.52 5.82
CA VAL A 49 -7.78 2.37 5.87
C VAL A 49 -7.38 0.94 6.23
N PHE A 50 -7.92 0.38 7.32
CA PHE A 50 -7.59 -0.99 7.73
C PHE A 50 -8.09 -2.06 6.74
N LEU A 51 -9.24 -1.82 6.09
CA LEU A 51 -9.74 -2.71 5.05
C LEU A 51 -8.80 -2.72 3.84
N LEU A 52 -8.34 -1.55 3.38
CA LEU A 52 -7.39 -1.43 2.26
C LEU A 52 -6.04 -2.08 2.60
N LEU A 53 -5.54 -1.90 3.83
CA LEU A 53 -4.35 -2.60 4.31
C LEU A 53 -4.54 -4.12 4.31
N THR A 54 -5.73 -4.60 4.71
CA THR A 54 -6.08 -6.02 4.65
C THR A 54 -6.02 -6.54 3.21
N VAL A 55 -6.63 -5.83 2.27
CA VAL A 55 -6.60 -6.20 0.84
C VAL A 55 -5.17 -6.22 0.32
N ALA A 56 -4.37 -5.19 0.62
CA ALA A 56 -2.96 -5.12 0.22
C ALA A 56 -2.16 -6.34 0.73
N LEU A 57 -2.30 -6.66 2.02
CA LEU A 57 -1.62 -7.79 2.65
C LEU A 57 -2.10 -9.13 2.08
N MET A 58 -3.41 -9.29 1.81
CA MET A 58 -3.93 -10.48 1.16
C MET A 58 -3.32 -10.66 -0.23
N THR A 59 -3.28 -9.60 -1.04
CA THR A 59 -2.68 -9.66 -2.39
C THR A 59 -1.19 -10.04 -2.33
N LEU A 60 -0.43 -9.46 -1.40
CA LEU A 60 0.98 -9.83 -1.18
C LEU A 60 1.14 -11.27 -0.69
N THR A 61 0.27 -11.72 0.21
CA THR A 61 0.29 -13.09 0.75
C THR A 61 -0.02 -14.11 -0.32
N ILE A 62 -0.99 -13.83 -1.21
CA ILE A 62 -1.29 -14.69 -2.37
C ILE A 62 -0.08 -14.76 -3.31
N GLY A 63 0.54 -13.61 -3.63
CA GLY A 63 1.73 -13.56 -4.49
C GLY A 63 2.93 -14.30 -3.87
N LEU A 64 3.11 -14.19 -2.56
CA LEU A 64 4.16 -14.92 -1.85
C LEU A 64 3.86 -16.43 -1.75
N GLY A 65 2.59 -16.79 -1.57
CA GLY A 65 2.13 -18.18 -1.61
C GLY A 65 2.39 -18.84 -2.97
N GLU A 66 2.15 -18.13 -4.07
CA GLU A 66 2.53 -18.58 -5.41
C GLU A 66 4.04 -18.82 -5.49
N ALA A 67 4.85 -17.87 -5.02
CA ALA A 67 6.32 -18.01 -5.06
C ALA A 67 6.84 -19.18 -4.21
N ILE A 68 6.17 -19.51 -3.10
CA ILE A 68 6.49 -20.68 -2.28
C ILE A 68 6.19 -21.98 -3.06
N LEU A 69 5.07 -22.03 -3.80
CA LEU A 69 4.65 -23.21 -4.55
C LEU A 69 5.46 -23.42 -5.84
N THR A 70 5.73 -22.34 -6.59
CA THR A 70 6.44 -22.41 -7.88
C THR A 70 7.94 -22.29 -7.75
N GLY A 71 8.43 -21.81 -6.59
CA GLY A 71 9.85 -21.57 -6.34
C GLY A 71 10.38 -20.28 -6.99
N PHE A 72 9.52 -19.42 -7.54
CA PHE A 72 9.92 -18.20 -8.25
C PHE A 72 9.02 -17.00 -7.94
N PHE A 73 9.59 -15.80 -7.87
CA PHE A 73 8.83 -14.57 -7.65
C PHE A 73 8.18 -14.02 -8.93
N LYS A 74 7.26 -14.76 -9.55
CA LYS A 74 6.65 -14.31 -10.82
C LYS A 74 5.42 -13.43 -10.58
N GLU A 75 4.40 -13.95 -9.90
CA GLU A 75 3.11 -13.25 -9.79
C GLU A 75 3.17 -12.09 -8.80
N ILE A 76 3.97 -12.25 -7.73
CA ILE A 76 4.17 -11.17 -6.74
C ILE A 76 4.61 -9.87 -7.42
N TYR A 77 5.42 -10.02 -8.47
CA TYR A 77 6.12 -8.98 -9.18
C TYR A 77 5.33 -8.42 -10.36
N ARG A 78 4.43 -9.20 -10.95
CA ARG A 78 3.58 -8.73 -12.04
C ARG A 78 2.32 -8.04 -11.55
N ILE A 79 1.71 -8.59 -10.51
CA ILE A 79 0.33 -8.23 -10.13
C ILE A 79 0.27 -7.81 -8.66
N SER A 80 0.84 -8.60 -7.74
CA SER A 80 0.57 -8.37 -6.32
C SER A 80 1.11 -7.06 -5.79
N LEU A 81 2.33 -6.68 -6.18
CA LEU A 81 2.97 -5.45 -5.71
C LEU A 81 2.31 -4.17 -6.23
N PRO A 82 2.05 -4.01 -7.55
CA PRO A 82 1.31 -2.86 -8.05
C PRO A 82 -0.06 -2.68 -7.37
N ILE A 83 -0.81 -3.77 -7.16
CA ILE A 83 -2.08 -3.74 -6.44
C ILE A 83 -1.89 -3.32 -4.98
N ALA A 84 -0.95 -3.95 -4.27
CA ALA A 84 -0.72 -3.65 -2.86
C ALA A 84 -0.29 -2.20 -2.64
N TYR A 85 0.62 -1.67 -3.48
CA TYR A 85 1.04 -0.27 -3.41
C TYR A 85 -0.09 0.69 -3.75
N SER A 86 -0.96 0.34 -4.70
CA SER A 86 -2.15 1.14 -5.00
C SER A 86 -3.11 1.20 -3.81
N MET A 87 -3.34 0.07 -3.13
CA MET A 87 -4.14 0.04 -1.91
C MET A 87 -3.53 0.89 -0.79
N ILE A 88 -2.21 0.89 -0.64
CA ILE A 88 -1.51 1.76 0.34
C ILE A 88 -1.72 3.23 0.01
N ILE A 89 -1.58 3.65 -1.25
CA ILE A 89 -1.82 5.04 -1.67
C ILE A 89 -3.25 5.49 -1.35
N ILE A 90 -4.23 4.63 -1.64
CA ILE A 90 -5.63 4.91 -1.33
C ILE A 90 -5.84 4.95 0.18
N ALA A 91 -5.20 4.06 0.94
CA ALA A 91 -5.26 4.06 2.40
C ALA A 91 -4.68 5.36 2.98
N ASP A 92 -3.56 5.86 2.45
CA ASP A 92 -2.96 7.11 2.87
C ASP A 92 -3.87 8.32 2.59
N ILE A 93 -4.59 8.31 1.46
CA ILE A 93 -5.61 9.34 1.16
C ILE A 93 -6.71 9.32 2.24
N PHE A 94 -7.25 8.15 2.58
CA PHE A 94 -8.27 8.05 3.63
C PHE A 94 -7.74 8.40 5.02
N LEU A 95 -6.48 8.11 5.30
CA LEU A 95 -5.82 8.49 6.54
C LEU A 95 -5.68 10.02 6.63
N PHE A 96 -5.36 10.68 5.52
CA PHE A 96 -5.33 12.13 5.43
C PHE A 96 -6.73 12.74 5.64
N VAL A 97 -7.77 12.19 5.00
CA VAL A 97 -9.17 12.61 5.21
C VAL A 97 -9.59 12.45 6.67
N PHE A 98 -9.20 11.33 7.31
CA PHE A 98 -9.42 11.12 8.73
C PHE A 98 -8.77 12.21 9.59
N ALA A 99 -7.52 12.56 9.31
CA ALA A 99 -6.80 13.61 10.03
C ALA A 99 -7.41 15.00 9.80
N GLU A 100 -7.83 15.31 8.57
CA GLU A 100 -8.54 16.54 8.24
C GLU A 100 -9.87 16.64 9.02
N GLU A 101 -10.66 15.56 9.07
CA GLU A 101 -11.94 15.55 9.77
C GLU A 101 -11.78 15.84 11.28
N ILE A 102 -10.70 15.35 11.90
CA ILE A 102 -10.44 15.57 13.34
C ILE A 102 -9.85 16.96 13.60
N THR A 103 -8.95 17.43 12.74
CA THR A 103 -8.20 18.67 12.98
C THR A 103 -8.81 19.90 12.32
N SER A 104 -9.78 19.72 11.42
CA SER A 104 -10.34 20.75 10.53
C SER A 104 -9.27 21.51 9.72
N LYS A 105 -8.10 20.90 9.50
CA LYS A 105 -6.94 21.47 8.79
C LYS A 105 -6.54 20.56 7.62
N GLY A 106 -5.91 21.14 6.61
CA GLY A 106 -5.32 20.37 5.50
C GLY A 106 -6.10 20.36 4.18
N LYS A 107 -7.30 20.95 4.14
CA LYS A 107 -8.16 21.00 2.93
C LYS A 107 -7.46 21.43 1.64
N LYS A 108 -6.50 22.38 1.73
CA LYS A 108 -5.73 22.87 0.56
C LYS A 108 -4.74 21.83 0.01
N ALA A 109 -4.24 20.93 0.84
CA ALA A 109 -3.27 19.91 0.45
C ALA A 109 -3.94 18.63 -0.09
N PHE A 110 -5.26 18.51 0.02
CA PHE A 110 -6.02 17.33 -0.41
C PHE A 110 -5.94 17.09 -1.93
N THR A 111 -6.21 18.13 -2.73
CA THR A 111 -6.17 18.02 -4.20
C THR A 111 -4.80 17.61 -4.76
N PRO A 112 -3.67 18.26 -4.38
CA PRO A 112 -2.37 17.82 -4.88
C PRO A 112 -2.03 16.41 -4.41
N LEU A 113 -2.40 16.02 -3.19
CA LEU A 113 -2.20 14.67 -2.67
C LEU A 113 -2.88 13.62 -3.56
N ILE A 114 -4.17 13.80 -3.88
CA ILE A 114 -4.88 12.88 -4.79
C ILE A 114 -4.20 12.84 -6.17
N LEU A 115 -3.83 14.00 -6.71
CA LEU A 115 -3.22 14.07 -8.04
C LEU A 115 -1.91 13.27 -8.08
N PHE A 116 -1.02 13.46 -7.11
CA PHE A 116 0.21 12.69 -7.01
C PHE A 116 -0.05 11.19 -6.79
N GLY A 117 -1.00 10.84 -5.93
CA GLY A 117 -1.40 9.45 -5.70
C GLY A 117 -1.86 8.75 -6.98
N VAL A 118 -2.73 9.40 -7.77
CA VAL A 118 -3.22 8.88 -9.05
C VAL A 118 -2.08 8.70 -10.06
N VAL A 119 -1.17 9.68 -10.17
CA VAL A 119 -0.01 9.57 -11.06
C VAL A 119 0.87 8.38 -10.68
N ILE A 120 1.16 8.21 -9.38
CA ILE A 120 1.97 7.07 -8.91
C ILE A 120 1.26 5.75 -9.22
N ILE A 121 -0.05 5.64 -8.98
CA ILE A 121 -0.83 4.44 -9.33
C ILE A 121 -0.69 4.13 -10.82
N ILE A 122 -0.86 5.11 -11.71
CA ILE A 122 -0.72 4.89 -13.16
C ILE A 122 0.68 4.36 -13.49
N VAL A 123 1.73 4.96 -12.92
CA VAL A 123 3.12 4.53 -13.12
C VAL A 123 3.36 3.10 -12.63
N LEU A 124 2.70 2.68 -11.54
CA LEU A 124 2.85 1.33 -11.01
C LEU A 124 2.35 0.25 -11.97
N TYR A 125 1.36 0.55 -12.82
CA TYR A 125 0.79 -0.39 -13.78
C TYR A 125 1.42 -0.32 -15.17
N LEU A 126 2.37 0.58 -15.42
CA LEU A 126 3.06 0.63 -16.70
C LEU A 126 3.81 -0.68 -16.97
N PRO A 127 3.84 -1.19 -18.21
CA PRO A 127 4.54 -2.43 -18.55
C PRO A 127 6.04 -2.40 -18.19
N TRP A 128 6.65 -1.22 -18.19
CA TRP A 128 8.04 -1.01 -17.80
C TRP A 128 8.28 -1.19 -16.28
N ASN A 129 7.21 -1.19 -15.49
CA ASN A 129 7.20 -1.52 -14.07
C ASN A 129 6.61 -2.91 -13.81
N TRP A 130 6.56 -3.82 -14.79
CA TRP A 130 6.27 -5.23 -14.52
C TRP A 130 7.52 -5.89 -13.91
N TRP A 131 7.49 -6.24 -12.62
CA TRP A 131 8.69 -6.72 -11.93
C TRP A 131 9.10 -8.16 -12.31
N GLY A 132 8.42 -8.79 -13.29
CA GLY A 132 8.63 -10.17 -13.75
C GLY A 132 9.05 -10.29 -15.21
N VAL A 133 9.71 -9.27 -15.76
CA VAL A 133 10.34 -9.30 -17.08
C VAL A 133 11.87 -9.45 -16.89
N PRO A 134 12.57 -10.27 -17.72
CA PRO A 134 13.99 -10.54 -17.54
C PRO A 134 14.83 -9.26 -17.43
N PRO A 135 15.76 -9.16 -16.46
CA PRO A 135 16.65 -8.00 -16.33
C PRO A 135 17.48 -7.73 -17.60
N ILE A 136 17.73 -8.79 -18.39
CA ILE A 136 18.44 -8.76 -19.67
C ILE A 136 17.77 -7.80 -20.66
N ASP A 137 16.44 -7.71 -20.64
CA ASP A 137 15.68 -6.85 -21.55
C ASP A 137 15.81 -5.35 -21.19
N TYR A 138 16.40 -5.04 -20.02
CA TYR A 138 16.54 -3.68 -19.48
C TYR A 138 17.98 -3.30 -19.12
N VAL A 139 18.97 -4.08 -19.56
CA VAL A 139 20.39 -3.76 -19.31
C VAL A 139 20.72 -2.41 -19.97
N GLY A 140 21.21 -1.46 -19.17
CA GLY A 140 21.54 -0.09 -19.61
C GLY A 140 20.36 0.88 -19.58
N GLN A 141 19.16 0.45 -19.17
CA GLN A 141 18.00 1.33 -19.02
C GLN A 141 17.83 1.83 -17.57
N LEU A 142 17.14 2.96 -17.42
CA LEU A 142 16.84 3.55 -16.12
C LEU A 142 15.94 2.61 -15.30
N ASN A 143 16.32 2.29 -14.06
CA ASN A 143 15.63 1.32 -13.21
C ASN A 143 14.32 1.92 -12.64
N ILE A 144 13.29 2.00 -13.47
CA ILE A 144 11.98 2.59 -13.12
C ILE A 144 11.36 1.95 -11.89
N ARG A 145 11.61 0.66 -11.64
CA ARG A 145 11.13 -0.05 -10.44
C ARG A 145 11.64 0.58 -9.15
N LEU A 146 12.92 0.96 -9.10
CA LEU A 146 13.48 1.62 -7.93
C LEU A 146 12.77 2.96 -7.70
N TYR A 147 12.60 3.75 -8.76
CA TYR A 147 11.97 5.07 -8.67
C TYR A 147 10.49 4.99 -8.35
N SER A 148 9.73 4.04 -8.89
CA SER A 148 8.31 3.85 -8.55
C SER A 148 8.15 3.44 -7.10
N THR A 149 8.99 2.50 -6.60
CA THR A 149 8.99 2.10 -5.20
C THR A 149 9.36 3.25 -4.26
N LEU A 150 10.42 4.00 -4.59
CA LEU A 150 10.82 5.19 -3.83
C LEU A 150 9.73 6.26 -3.85
N SER A 151 9.02 6.43 -4.97
CA SER A 151 7.92 7.39 -5.09
C SER A 151 6.77 7.03 -4.16
N VAL A 152 6.40 5.74 -4.07
CA VAL A 152 5.39 5.25 -3.11
C VAL A 152 5.83 5.54 -1.67
N ILE A 153 7.08 5.18 -1.31
CA ILE A 153 7.60 5.39 0.05
C ILE A 153 7.61 6.88 0.41
N LEU A 154 8.14 7.72 -0.49
CA LEU A 154 8.22 9.16 -0.30
C LEU A 154 6.83 9.79 -0.18
N TYR A 155 5.89 9.36 -1.02
CA TYR A 155 4.50 9.78 -0.95
C TYR A 155 3.88 9.49 0.42
N SER A 156 4.00 8.25 0.90
CA SER A 156 3.49 7.87 2.23
C SER A 156 4.16 8.71 3.33
N TYR A 157 5.48 8.86 3.32
CA TYR A 157 6.19 9.67 4.30
C TYR A 157 5.74 11.12 4.33
N ILE A 158 5.55 11.75 3.16
CA ILE A 158 5.05 13.12 3.07
C ILE A 158 3.67 13.23 3.72
N ILE A 159 2.78 12.25 3.49
CA ILE A 159 1.44 12.23 4.11
C ILE A 159 1.55 12.13 5.64
N TYR A 160 2.34 11.20 6.15
CA TYR A 160 2.55 11.06 7.59
C TYR A 160 3.15 12.33 8.23
N ILE A 161 4.09 12.99 7.56
CA ILE A 161 4.66 14.26 8.00
C ILE A 161 3.57 15.35 8.04
N PHE A 162 2.75 15.49 7.01
CA PHE A 162 1.66 16.47 7.00
C PHE A 162 0.64 16.21 8.12
N ILE A 163 0.23 14.96 8.31
CA ILE A 163 -0.67 14.56 9.39
C ILE A 163 -0.06 14.93 10.75
N ALA A 164 1.20 14.59 10.98
CA ALA A 164 1.90 14.94 12.22
C ALA A 164 1.93 16.46 12.46
N ILE A 165 2.22 17.25 11.43
CA ILE A 165 2.22 18.72 11.52
C ILE A 165 0.83 19.27 11.86
N PHE A 166 -0.24 18.73 11.27
CA PHE A 166 -1.60 19.15 11.56
C PHE A 166 -1.99 18.82 13.00
N CYS A 167 -1.64 17.62 13.47
CA CYS A 167 -1.90 17.18 14.84
C CYS A 167 -1.12 18.00 15.88
N ILE A 168 0.15 18.36 15.62
CA ILE A 168 0.96 19.18 16.54
C ILE A 168 0.41 20.61 16.64
N ARG A 169 -0.14 21.14 15.54
CA ARG A 169 -0.65 22.52 15.48
C ARG A 169 -2.12 22.65 15.86
N ALA A 170 -2.85 21.56 16.06
CA ALA A 170 -4.27 21.52 16.40
C ALA A 170 -4.49 21.88 17.88
#